data_AF-A0A9C8KB04-F1
#
_entry.id   AF-A0A9C8KB04-F1
#
_cell.length_a   1.000
_cell.length_b   1.000
_cell.length_c   1.000
_cell.angle_alpha   90.00
_cell.angle_beta   90.00
_cell.angle_gamma   90.00
#
_symmetry.space_group_name_H-M   'P 1'
#
loop_
_entity.id
_entity.type
_entity.pdbx_description
1 polymer ?
#
loop_
_entity_poly.entity_id
_entity_poly.type
_entity_poly.pdbx_seq_one_letter_code
_entity_poly.pdbx_strand_id
1 'polypeptide(L)'
;CRLHKSLLLRIDFEEVKDEASADRIMNHQLFLPLSMLPKLEGDKFYFHEITGFTVEDNLLGNIGTITGVNDTTSQAIFEVEKDGKEVLIPITDEIFIGLDRSKKIVKVSTPDGLVDLYLS
;
A
#
# COMPACT_ATOMS: atom_id res chain seq x y z
N CYS A 1 18.56 -13.49 9.03
CA CYS A 1 18.51 -12.04 9.25
C CYS A 1 18.34 -11.73 10.73
N ARG A 2 18.95 -10.64 11.23
CA ARG A 2 18.82 -10.19 12.62
C ARG A 2 18.66 -8.67 12.67
N LEU A 3 17.77 -8.17 13.51
CA LEU A 3 17.64 -6.74 13.78
C LEU A 3 18.91 -6.26 14.52
N HIS A 4 19.51 -5.17 14.09
CA HIS A 4 20.75 -4.63 14.65
C HIS A 4 20.65 -3.13 14.81
N LYS A 5 20.54 -2.62 16.05
CA LYS A 5 20.08 -1.25 16.34
C LYS A 5 18.67 -1.04 15.77
N SER A 6 17.84 -0.23 16.43
CA SER A 6 16.38 -0.26 16.25
C SER A 6 15.86 -0.09 14.80
N LEU A 7 16.70 0.34 13.85
CA LEU A 7 16.35 0.64 12.47
C LEU A 7 17.19 -0.09 11.41
N LEU A 8 18.20 -0.90 11.77
CA LEU A 8 19.01 -1.60 10.75
C LEU A 8 18.73 -3.10 10.77
N LEU A 9 18.59 -3.69 9.58
CA LEU A 9 18.46 -5.12 9.40
C LEU A 9 19.79 -5.68 8.89
N ARG A 10 20.41 -6.58 9.66
CA ARG A 10 21.60 -7.32 9.22
C ARG A 10 21.16 -8.59 8.50
N ILE A 11 21.57 -8.69 7.25
CA ILE A 11 21.29 -9.83 6.37
C ILE A 11 22.61 -10.59 6.16
N ASP A 12 22.52 -11.91 6.12
CA ASP A 12 23.64 -12.81 5.85
C ASP A 12 23.28 -13.58 4.58
N PHE A 13 24.10 -13.44 3.54
CA PHE A 13 23.87 -14.06 2.24
C PHE A 13 24.78 -15.26 2.11
N GLU A 14 24.26 -16.41 1.66
CA GLU A 14 25.01 -17.66 1.56
C GLU A 14 26.31 -17.54 0.72
N GLU A 15 26.30 -16.68 -0.31
CA GLU A 15 27.43 -16.45 -1.21
C GLU A 15 28.45 -15.43 -0.67
N VAL A 16 28.14 -14.69 0.41
CA VAL A 16 29.01 -13.64 0.97
C VAL A 16 29.70 -14.18 2.21
N LYS A 17 30.97 -14.59 2.06
CA LYS A 17 31.73 -15.28 3.13
C LYS A 17 32.93 -14.50 3.65
N ASP A 18 33.30 -13.43 2.97
CA ASP A 18 34.47 -12.61 3.30
C ASP A 18 34.18 -11.12 3.07
N GLU A 19 35.07 -10.26 3.57
CA GLU A 19 34.95 -8.81 3.46
C GLU A 19 34.93 -8.34 1.99
N ALA A 20 35.76 -8.94 1.13
CA ALA A 20 35.85 -8.56 -0.28
C ALA A 20 34.54 -8.85 -1.05
N SER A 21 33.85 -9.94 -0.73
CA SER A 21 32.53 -10.29 -1.30
C SER A 21 31.42 -9.39 -0.76
N ALA A 22 31.52 -8.95 0.50
CA ALA A 22 30.58 -7.99 1.08
C ALA A 22 30.73 -6.60 0.44
N ASP A 23 31.97 -6.13 0.23
CA ASP A 23 32.24 -4.83 -0.39
C ASP A 23 31.69 -4.72 -1.82
N ARG A 24 31.68 -5.83 -2.56
CA ARG A 24 31.15 -5.87 -3.94
C ARG A 24 29.65 -5.58 -4.03
N ILE A 25 28.90 -5.92 -2.98
CA ILE A 25 27.43 -5.73 -2.94
C ILE A 25 27.02 -4.47 -2.18
N MET A 26 27.98 -3.72 -1.63
CA MET A 26 27.71 -2.43 -1.01
C MET A 26 27.06 -1.47 -2.01
N ASN A 27 26.17 -0.61 -1.51
CA ASN A 27 25.42 0.40 -2.28
C ASN A 27 24.48 -0.16 -3.38
N HIS A 28 24.18 -1.45 -3.38
CA HIS A 28 23.18 -2.03 -4.27
C HIS A 28 21.78 -2.00 -3.65
N GLN A 29 20.77 -1.91 -4.52
CA GLN A 29 19.37 -2.02 -4.09
C GLN A 29 18.98 -3.49 -3.94
N LEU A 30 18.24 -3.79 -2.88
CA LEU A 30 17.69 -5.11 -2.61
C LEU A 30 16.22 -5.13 -3.04
N PHE A 31 15.86 -6.08 -3.89
CA PHE A 31 14.49 -6.25 -4.39
C PHE A 31 13.94 -7.62 -4.02
N LEU A 32 12.63 -7.68 -3.77
CA LEU A 32 11.89 -8.93 -3.60
C LEU A 32 10.93 -9.10 -4.80
N PRO A 33 11.03 -10.19 -5.58
CA PRO A 33 10.09 -10.43 -6.68
C PRO A 33 8.65 -10.53 -6.18
N LEU A 34 7.72 -9.88 -6.89
CA LEU A 34 6.29 -9.90 -6.54
C LEU A 34 5.71 -11.32 -6.47
N SER A 35 6.22 -12.24 -7.29
CA SER A 35 5.83 -13.66 -7.29
C SER A 35 6.20 -14.40 -6.01
N MET A 36 7.11 -13.86 -5.20
CA MET A 36 7.57 -14.44 -3.94
C MET A 36 6.82 -13.86 -2.73
N LEU A 37 5.93 -12.87 -2.95
CA LEU A 37 5.13 -12.32 -1.88
C LEU A 37 4.16 -13.39 -1.36
N PRO A 38 4.09 -13.59 -0.03
CA PRO A 38 3.09 -14.48 0.54
C PRO A 38 1.70 -13.99 0.16
N LYS A 39 0.79 -14.92 -0.14
CA LYS A 39 -0.61 -14.57 -0.35
C LYS A 39 -1.15 -13.96 0.94
N LEU A 40 -1.60 -12.72 0.85
CA LEU A 40 -2.27 -12.05 1.96
C LEU A 40 -3.70 -12.58 2.04
N GLU A 41 -4.11 -13.01 3.23
CA GLU A 41 -5.48 -13.43 3.51
C GLU A 41 -6.24 -12.33 4.26
N GLY A 42 -7.56 -12.34 4.10
CA GLY A 42 -8.46 -11.34 4.68
C GLY A 42 -8.26 -9.97 4.06
N ASP A 43 -8.16 -8.97 4.93
CA ASP A 43 -8.19 -7.55 4.60
C ASP A 43 -6.82 -6.91 4.34
N LYS A 44 -5.76 -7.72 4.36
CA LYS A 44 -4.40 -7.24 4.06
C LYS A 44 -4.18 -7.19 2.55
N PHE A 45 -3.54 -6.14 2.08
CA PHE A 45 -3.13 -5.99 0.68
C PHE A 45 -1.79 -5.28 0.59
N TYR A 46 -1.06 -5.54 -0.49
CA TYR A 46 0.04 -4.68 -0.86
C TYR A 46 -0.49 -3.47 -1.61
N PHE A 47 0.11 -2.29 -1.40
CA PHE A 47 -0.34 -1.05 -2.05
C PHE A 47 -0.35 -1.12 -3.58
N HIS A 48 0.59 -1.87 -4.17
CA HIS A 48 0.63 -2.11 -5.61
C HIS A 48 -0.42 -3.10 -6.12
N GLU A 49 -1.08 -3.89 -5.25
CA GLU A 49 -2.13 -4.84 -5.68
C GLU A 49 -3.45 -4.14 -5.96
N ILE A 50 -3.72 -3.01 -5.30
CA ILE A 50 -5.03 -2.36 -5.31
C ILE A 50 -5.15 -1.21 -6.31
N THR A 51 -4.06 -0.81 -6.97
CA THR A 51 -4.13 0.17 -8.05
C THR A 51 -5.07 -0.33 -9.15
N GLY A 52 -6.02 0.50 -9.56
CA GLY A 52 -7.08 0.17 -10.51
C GLY A 52 -8.32 -0.48 -9.87
N PHE A 53 -8.39 -0.61 -8.54
CA PHE A 53 -9.59 -1.09 -7.86
C PHE A 53 -10.60 0.04 -7.73
N THR A 54 -11.88 -0.30 -7.78
CA THR A 54 -12.97 0.64 -7.52
C THR A 54 -13.09 0.85 -6.01
N VAL A 55 -13.25 2.09 -5.58
CA VAL A 55 -13.55 2.42 -4.18
C VAL A 55 -15.05 2.65 -4.03
N GLU A 56 -15.67 1.86 -3.14
CA GLU A 56 -17.07 2.01 -2.75
C GLU A 56 -17.15 2.48 -1.30
N ASP A 57 -17.77 3.65 -1.12
CA ASP A 57 -18.17 4.16 0.17
C ASP A 57 -19.55 3.60 0.56
N ASN A 58 -19.75 3.28 1.83
CA ASN A 58 -21.00 2.71 2.32
C ASN A 58 -22.19 3.70 2.26
N LEU A 59 -21.93 5.01 2.30
CA LEU A 59 -22.93 6.08 2.22
C LEU A 59 -23.07 6.62 0.79
N LEU A 60 -21.95 6.87 0.12
CA LEU A 60 -21.88 7.56 -1.18
C LEU A 60 -21.88 6.61 -2.39
N GLY A 61 -21.65 5.31 -2.16
CA GLY A 61 -21.49 4.33 -3.23
C GLY A 61 -20.14 4.47 -3.93
N ASN A 62 -20.10 4.35 -5.26
CA ASN A 62 -18.84 4.44 -6.02
C ASN A 62 -18.23 5.85 -5.94
N ILE A 63 -17.05 5.96 -5.36
CA ILE A 63 -16.31 7.21 -5.20
C ILE A 63 -15.06 7.32 -6.08
N GLY A 64 -14.84 6.35 -6.98
CA GLY A 64 -13.80 6.42 -8.02
C GLY A 64 -12.93 5.17 -8.10
N THR A 65 -11.79 5.30 -8.76
CA THR A 65 -10.80 4.23 -8.94
C THR A 65 -9.47 4.62 -8.30
N ILE A 66 -8.83 3.68 -7.60
CA ILE A 66 -7.53 3.91 -6.99
C ILE A 66 -6.46 4.11 -8.08
N THR A 67 -5.84 5.28 -8.13
CA THR A 67 -4.70 5.57 -8.99
C THR A 67 -3.37 5.27 -8.28
N GLY A 68 -3.35 5.34 -6.95
CA GLY A 68 -2.14 5.13 -6.16
C GLY A 68 -2.40 5.01 -4.66
N VAL A 69 -1.32 4.73 -3.92
CA VAL A 69 -1.29 4.83 -2.46
C VAL A 69 -0.08 5.65 -2.10
N ASN A 70 -0.28 6.71 -1.34
CA ASN A 70 0.78 7.51 -0.78
C ASN A 70 1.11 7.03 0.64
N ASP A 71 2.23 6.34 0.81
CA ASP A 71 2.73 5.84 2.09
C ASP A 71 3.94 6.64 2.62
N THR A 72 4.26 7.76 1.97
CA THR A 72 5.42 8.60 2.35
C THR A 72 5.17 9.46 3.58
N THR A 73 3.91 9.60 4.00
CA THR A 73 3.52 10.38 5.18
C THR A 73 3.24 9.47 6.38
N SER A 74 3.01 10.07 7.55
CA SER A 74 2.75 9.32 8.79
C SER A 74 1.52 8.39 8.72
N GLN A 75 0.59 8.66 7.79
CA GLN A 75 -0.59 7.84 7.53
C GLN A 75 -0.64 7.54 6.03
N ALA A 76 -0.86 6.28 5.65
CA ALA A 76 -1.04 5.95 4.24
C ALA A 76 -2.38 6.52 3.73
N ILE A 77 -2.41 6.95 2.47
CA ILE A 77 -3.57 7.61 1.84
C ILE A 77 -3.86 6.93 0.50
N PHE A 78 -5.11 6.57 0.23
CA PHE A 78 -5.57 6.21 -1.11
C PHE A 78 -5.69 7.46 -1.97
N GLU A 79 -5.07 7.42 -3.14
CA GLU A 79 -5.27 8.37 -4.22
C GLU A 79 -6.36 7.78 -5.13
N VAL A 80 -7.52 8.42 -5.18
CA VAL A 80 -8.70 7.93 -5.91
C VAL A 80 -9.09 8.96 -6.96
N GLU A 81 -9.22 8.55 -8.22
CA GLU A 81 -9.71 9.42 -9.29
C GLU A 81 -11.18 9.16 -9.57
N LYS A 82 -11.97 10.23 -9.64
CA LYS A 82 -13.36 10.21 -10.12
C LYS A 82 -13.63 11.43 -10.99
N ASP A 83 -14.07 11.18 -12.22
CA ASP A 83 -14.48 12.22 -13.17
C ASP A 83 -13.41 13.33 -13.38
N GLY A 84 -12.13 12.95 -13.36
CA GLY A 84 -11.00 13.88 -13.49
C GLY A 84 -10.65 14.69 -12.23
N LYS A 85 -11.31 14.41 -11.10
CA LYS A 85 -10.97 14.95 -9.79
C LYS A 85 -10.28 13.88 -8.94
N GLU A 86 -9.28 14.28 -8.19
CA GLU A 86 -8.56 13.43 -7.25
C GLU A 86 -9.16 13.57 -5.85
N VAL A 87 -9.41 12.44 -5.20
CA VAL A 87 -9.95 12.31 -3.85
C VAL A 87 -8.92 11.56 -3.01
N LEU A 88 -8.51 12.16 -1.91
CA LEU A 88 -7.51 11.61 -0.99
C LEU A 88 -8.21 11.02 0.24
N ILE A 89 -8.06 9.71 0.45
CA ILE A 89 -8.77 8.99 1.52
C ILE A 89 -7.76 8.34 2.47
N PRO A 90 -7.71 8.73 3.75
CA PRO A 90 -6.81 8.11 4.71
C PRO A 90 -7.10 6.61 4.90
N ILE A 91 -6.05 5.79 4.94
CA ILE A 91 -6.13 4.36 5.21
C ILE A 91 -6.02 4.14 6.72
N THR A 92 -7.16 4.21 7.41
CA THR A 92 -7.27 3.94 8.85
C THR A 92 -8.25 2.80 9.10
N ASP A 93 -8.11 2.11 10.23
CA ASP A 93 -9.04 1.03 10.63
C ASP A 93 -10.50 1.51 10.77
N GLU A 94 -10.72 2.82 10.97
CA GLU A 94 -12.06 3.41 11.06
C GLU A 94 -12.70 3.64 9.69
N ILE A 95 -11.89 3.98 8.68
CA ILE A 95 -12.37 4.26 7.32
C ILE A 95 -12.38 2.99 6.48
N PHE A 96 -11.38 2.13 6.61
CA PHE A 96 -11.27 0.92 5.81
C PHE A 96 -12.18 -0.18 6.35
N ILE A 97 -13.17 -0.60 5.55
CA ILE A 97 -14.12 -1.66 5.94
C ILE A 97 -13.63 -3.03 5.48
N GLY A 98 -13.07 -3.12 4.27
CA GLY A 98 -12.65 -4.41 3.71
C GLY A 98 -12.30 -4.36 2.23
N LEU A 99 -11.78 -5.48 1.73
CA LEU A 99 -11.34 -5.65 0.33
C LEU A 99 -12.01 -6.86 -0.33
N ASP A 100 -12.75 -6.62 -1.42
CA ASP A 100 -13.23 -7.69 -2.31
C ASP A 100 -12.26 -7.85 -3.49
N ARG A 101 -11.28 -8.74 -3.33
CA ARG A 101 -10.28 -9.06 -4.36
C ARG A 101 -10.91 -9.67 -5.63
N SER A 102 -12.05 -10.35 -5.53
CA SER A 102 -12.70 -11.00 -6.68
C SER A 102 -13.37 -9.96 -7.59
N LYS A 103 -13.97 -8.94 -6.98
CA LYS A 103 -14.64 -7.85 -7.71
C LYS A 103 -13.73 -6.65 -7.97
N LYS A 104 -12.52 -6.64 -7.40
CA LYS A 104 -11.60 -5.50 -7.39
C LYS A 104 -12.23 -4.25 -6.76
N ILE A 105 -12.85 -4.43 -5.60
CA ILE A 105 -13.53 -3.36 -4.87
C ILE A 105 -12.91 -3.18 -3.49
N VAL A 106 -12.54 -1.95 -3.15
CA VAL A 106 -12.17 -1.53 -1.80
C VAL A 106 -13.39 -0.85 -1.17
N LYS A 107 -13.78 -1.31 0.02
CA LYS A 107 -14.92 -0.75 0.76
C LYS A 107 -14.43 0.18 1.85
N VAL A 108 -14.97 1.39 1.87
CA VAL A 108 -14.64 2.42 2.86
C VAL A 108 -15.90 3.00 3.51
N SER A 109 -15.72 3.58 4.70
CA SER A 109 -16.69 4.40 5.40
C SER A 109 -16.04 5.76 5.65
N THR A 110 -16.16 6.67 4.70
CA THR A 110 -15.64 8.03 4.86
C THR A 110 -16.61 8.87 5.72
N PRO A 111 -16.10 9.83 6.52
CA PRO A 111 -16.94 10.79 7.21
C PRO A 111 -17.73 11.66 6.22
N ASP A 112 -18.94 12.07 6.63
CA ASP A 112 -19.76 13.01 5.86
C ASP A 112 -18.97 14.27 5.47
N GLY A 113 -19.05 14.65 4.19
CA GLY A 113 -18.39 15.84 3.66
C GLY A 113 -16.92 15.66 3.25
N LEU A 114 -16.26 14.53 3.57
CA LEU A 114 -14.85 14.32 3.17
C LEU A 114 -14.72 14.24 1.66
N VAL A 115 -15.55 13.42 1.01
CA VAL A 115 -15.54 13.25 -0.46
C VAL A 115 -16.13 14.48 -1.15
N ASP A 116 -17.14 15.12 -0.56
CA ASP A 116 -17.78 16.31 -1.12
C ASP A 116 -16.82 17.50 -1.24
N LEU A 117 -15.81 17.59 -0.36
CA LEU A 117 -14.75 18.61 -0.43
C LEU A 117 -13.96 18.54 -1.75
N TYR A 118 -13.80 17.34 -2.30
CA TYR A 118 -13.06 17.10 -3.53
C TYR A 118 -13.97 17.11 -4.77
N LEU A 119 -15.23 16.67 -4.63
CA LEU A 119 -16.15 16.53 -5.76
C LEU A 119 -17.05 17.75 -6.02
N SER A 120 -17.04 18.77 -5.15
CA SER A 120 -17.74 20.06 -5.37
C SER A 120 -17.24 20.83 -6.59
#